data_AF-A0A8T3S5B6-F1
#
_entry.id   AF-A0A8T3S5B6-F1
#
_cell.length_a   1.000
_cell.length_b   1.000
_cell.length_c   1.000
_cell.angle_alpha   90.00
_cell.angle_beta   90.00
_cell.angle_gamma   90.00
#
_symmetry.space_group_name_H-M   'P 1'
#
loop_
_entity.id
_entity.type
_entity.pdbx_description
1 polymer ?
#
loop_
_entity_poly.entity_id
_entity_poly.type
_entity_poly.pdbx_seq_one_letter_code
_entity_poly.pdbx_strand_id
1 'polypeptide(L)'
;MTIGAIDPDQRHVAERLVLLALRRFHREQPLSVDLRMDGLVSRVSELAERRPPSRHRGGAQLDLGEAELRRVIDDLVTAGTLVRNGRRIRLADAETELAPEMAERVSTLLDGLRAAGATPPRVDGIASRLGIPPTVIDQLRTGGQLRQIAPGIDYPADVWSALRVRVAGMPGTISIGRLRDELRTTRRHAEAIIAASHGPQATRPRYRPRSQRDRRAVR
;
A
#
# COMPACT_ATOMS: atom_id res chain seq x y z
N MET A 1 22.26 9.38 -29.87
CA MET A 1 21.93 10.30 -28.76
C MET A 1 22.95 10.03 -27.66
N THR A 2 23.92 10.92 -27.51
CA THR A 2 24.93 10.85 -26.45
C THR A 2 24.22 11.04 -25.11
N ILE A 3 24.03 9.94 -24.40
CA ILE A 3 23.57 9.94 -23.00
C ILE A 3 24.64 10.72 -22.25
N GLY A 4 24.32 11.97 -21.85
CA GLY A 4 25.24 12.79 -21.07
C GLY A 4 25.67 12.01 -19.84
N ALA A 5 26.99 11.89 -19.66
CA ALA A 5 27.53 11.30 -18.45
C ALA A 5 27.07 12.16 -17.27
N ILE A 6 26.38 11.54 -16.32
CA ILE A 6 26.00 12.18 -15.06
C ILE A 6 27.30 12.56 -14.35
N ASP A 7 27.41 13.82 -13.92
CA ASP A 7 28.54 14.29 -13.11
C ASP A 7 28.76 13.35 -11.91
N PRO A 8 29.97 12.78 -11.73
CA PRO A 8 30.28 11.88 -10.62
C PRO A 8 29.86 12.44 -9.26
N ASP A 9 30.03 13.73 -9.00
CA ASP A 9 29.68 14.32 -7.71
C ASP A 9 28.16 14.33 -7.50
N GLN A 10 27.40 14.70 -8.54
CA GLN A 10 25.94 14.64 -8.54
C GLN A 10 25.42 13.21 -8.35
N ARG A 11 26.08 12.24 -8.99
CA ARG A 11 25.77 10.82 -8.82
C ARG A 11 25.91 10.39 -7.37
N HIS A 12 27.02 10.70 -6.71
CA HIS A 12 27.25 10.31 -5.31
C HIS A 12 26.23 10.94 -4.35
N VAL A 13 25.85 12.21 -4.59
CA VAL A 13 24.79 12.87 -3.83
C VAL A 13 23.45 12.17 -4.02
N ALA A 14 23.08 11.87 -5.27
CA ALA A 14 21.84 11.18 -5.61
C ALA A 14 21.77 9.79 -4.96
N GLU A 15 22.82 8.98 -5.09
CA GLU A 15 22.91 7.65 -4.47
C GLU A 15 22.70 7.73 -2.95
N ARG A 16 23.40 8.66 -2.28
CA ARG A 16 23.24 8.88 -0.84
C ARG A 16 21.81 9.26 -0.45
N LEU A 17 21.14 10.11 -1.23
CA LEU A 17 19.77 10.53 -0.96
C LEU A 17 18.77 9.40 -1.21
N VAL A 18 18.96 8.60 -2.26
CA VAL A 18 18.14 7.41 -2.55
C VAL A 18 18.20 6.41 -1.39
N LEU A 19 19.42 6.08 -0.93
CA LEU A 19 19.60 5.16 0.18
C LEU A 19 19.01 5.72 1.48
N LEU A 20 19.19 7.02 1.75
CA LEU A 20 18.58 7.67 2.91
C LEU A 20 17.05 7.64 2.86
N ALA A 21 16.46 7.93 1.70
CA ALA A 21 15.01 7.91 1.49
C ALA A 21 14.42 6.51 1.75
N LEU A 22 15.06 5.47 1.23
CA LEU A 22 14.63 4.09 1.45
C LEU A 22 14.83 3.63 2.89
N ARG A 23 15.97 3.92 3.51
CA ARG A 23 16.19 3.58 4.95
C ARG A 23 15.17 4.25 5.84
N ARG A 24 14.86 5.52 5.57
CA ARG A 24 13.81 6.26 6.28
C ARG A 24 12.44 5.64 6.04
N PHE A 25 12.11 5.29 4.80
CA PHE A 25 10.87 4.63 4.45
C PHE A 25 10.69 3.29 5.18
N HIS A 26 11.69 2.41 5.14
CA HIS A 26 11.62 1.11 5.82
C HIS A 26 11.56 1.25 7.34
N ARG A 27 12.20 2.26 7.93
CA ARG A 27 12.05 2.55 9.36
C ARG A 27 10.64 3.03 9.72
N GLU A 28 10.04 3.87 8.88
CA GLU A 28 8.68 4.38 9.06
C GLU A 28 7.62 3.31 8.77
N GLN A 29 7.93 2.37 7.87
CA GLN A 29 7.04 1.33 7.37
C GLN A 29 7.73 -0.04 7.32
N PRO A 30 8.03 -0.65 8.48
CA PRO A 30 8.83 -1.87 8.56
C PRO A 30 8.20 -3.09 7.89
N LEU A 31 6.90 -3.05 7.60
CA LEU A 31 6.16 -4.10 6.88
C LEU A 31 5.91 -3.77 5.40
N SER A 32 6.21 -2.54 4.96
CA SER A 32 6.17 -2.21 3.54
C SER A 32 7.40 -2.80 2.88
N VAL A 33 7.18 -3.89 2.13
CA VAL A 33 8.22 -4.66 1.44
C VAL A 33 8.96 -3.81 0.40
N ASP A 34 8.30 -2.84 -0.22
CA ASP A 34 8.84 -2.07 -1.33
C ASP A 34 8.19 -0.67 -1.47
N LEU A 35 8.93 0.29 -2.02
CA LEU A 35 8.45 1.63 -2.39
C LEU A 35 8.26 1.74 -3.91
N ARG A 36 7.17 2.34 -4.39
CA ARG A 36 6.99 2.62 -5.83
C ARG A 36 8.07 3.58 -6.35
N MET A 37 8.56 3.35 -7.56
CA MET A 37 9.59 4.17 -8.22
C MET A 37 9.27 5.67 -8.15
N ASP A 38 8.05 6.08 -8.57
CA ASP A 38 7.66 7.49 -8.56
C ASP A 38 7.61 8.07 -7.13
N GLY A 39 7.22 7.25 -6.15
CA GLY A 39 7.24 7.63 -4.74
C GLY A 39 8.66 7.79 -4.18
N LEU A 40 9.62 6.97 -4.64
CA LEU A 40 11.03 7.10 -4.29
C LEU A 40 11.62 8.39 -4.86
N VAL A 41 11.39 8.67 -6.15
CA VAL A 41 11.81 9.92 -6.81
C VAL A 41 11.27 11.15 -6.08
N SER A 42 9.97 11.16 -5.74
CA SER A 42 9.35 12.26 -4.98
C SER A 42 10.03 12.48 -3.64
N ARG A 43 10.26 11.40 -2.87
CA ARG A 43 10.92 11.48 -1.56
C ARG A 43 12.37 11.98 -1.64
N VAL A 44 13.12 11.56 -2.66
CA VAL A 44 14.49 12.04 -2.88
C VAL A 44 14.50 13.53 -3.19
N SER A 45 13.57 13.98 -4.04
CA SER A 45 13.42 15.40 -4.39
C SER A 45 13.07 16.24 -3.16
N GLU A 46 12.11 15.81 -2.35
CA GLU A 46 11.75 16.48 -1.09
C GLU A 46 12.92 16.53 -0.09
N LEU A 47 13.75 15.48 -0.02
CA LEU A 47 14.93 15.46 0.84
C LEU A 47 16.03 16.40 0.35
N ALA A 48 16.18 16.54 -0.97
CA ALA A 48 17.11 17.49 -1.56
C ALA A 48 16.69 18.95 -1.26
N GLU A 49 15.41 19.26 -1.38
CA GLU A 49 14.85 20.59 -1.11
C GLU A 49 14.93 21.01 0.37
N ARG A 50 14.72 20.07 1.30
CA ARG A 50 14.72 20.35 2.75
C ARG A 50 16.11 20.60 3.34
N ARG A 51 17.18 20.35 2.58
CA ARG A 51 18.53 20.53 3.09
C ARG A 51 18.94 21.99 2.91
N PRO A 52 19.07 22.79 3.98
CA PRO A 52 19.48 24.19 3.84
C PRO A 52 20.86 24.26 3.19
N PRO A 53 21.15 25.31 2.38
CA PRO A 53 22.46 25.49 1.78
C PRO A 53 23.50 25.50 2.91
N SER A 54 24.35 24.47 2.92
CA SER A 54 25.38 24.35 3.94
C SER A 54 26.29 25.58 3.83
N ARG A 55 26.31 26.42 4.86
CA ARG A 55 27.25 27.57 4.97
C ARG A 55 28.73 27.14 5.00
N HIS A 56 28.99 25.84 4.95
CA HIS A 56 30.32 25.27 4.73
C HIS A 56 30.41 24.74 3.31
N ARG A 57 31.43 25.26 2.59
CA ARG A 57 31.83 24.90 1.23
C ARG A 57 31.84 23.36 1.08
N GLY A 58 30.92 22.79 0.29
CA GLY A 58 30.96 21.36 -0.09
C GLY A 58 29.66 20.56 0.01
N GLY A 59 28.55 21.12 0.51
CA GLY A 59 27.25 20.45 0.39
C GLY A 59 26.71 20.59 -1.03
N ALA A 60 27.13 19.71 -1.95
CA ALA A 60 26.61 19.69 -3.31
C ALA A 60 25.08 19.53 -3.29
N GLN A 61 24.39 20.52 -3.89
CA GLN A 61 22.96 20.48 -4.14
C GLN A 61 22.70 19.46 -5.25
N LEU A 62 21.62 18.69 -5.11
CA LEU A 62 21.19 17.77 -6.16
C LEU A 62 20.63 18.61 -7.33
N ASP A 63 21.33 18.59 -8.46
CA ASP A 63 20.94 19.22 -9.72
C ASP A 63 20.78 18.14 -10.80
N LEU A 64 19.95 17.14 -10.49
CA LEU A 64 19.60 16.07 -11.43
C LEU A 64 18.11 16.13 -11.74
N GLY A 65 17.78 16.02 -13.01
CA GLY A 65 16.41 15.84 -13.45
C GLY A 65 15.87 14.46 -13.05
N GLU A 66 14.54 14.33 -13.05
CA GLU A 66 13.85 13.07 -12.72
C GLU A 66 14.33 11.87 -13.57
N ALA A 67 14.61 12.09 -14.86
CA ALA A 67 15.11 11.05 -15.75
C ALA A 67 16.52 10.57 -15.37
N GLU A 68 17.37 11.47 -14.92
CA GLU A 68 18.74 11.15 -14.48
C GLU A 68 18.72 10.46 -13.12
N LEU A 69 17.86 10.92 -12.20
CA LEU A 69 17.64 10.24 -10.93
C LEU A 69 17.14 8.80 -11.13
N ARG A 70 16.21 8.57 -12.07
CA ARG A 70 15.78 7.21 -12.44
C ARG A 70 16.95 6.36 -12.96
N ARG A 71 17.85 6.92 -13.76
CA ARG A 71 19.07 6.21 -14.21
C ARG A 71 19.97 5.83 -13.04
N VAL A 72 20.21 6.73 -12.09
CA VAL A 72 20.99 6.41 -10.88
C VAL A 72 20.34 5.26 -10.10
N ILE A 73 19.02 5.26 -9.97
CA ILE A 73 18.28 4.19 -9.30
C ILE A 73 18.42 2.86 -10.06
N ASP A 74 18.29 2.86 -11.39
CA ASP A 74 18.46 1.65 -12.22
C ASP A 74 19.91 1.13 -12.18
N ASP A 75 20.91 2.02 -12.08
CA ASP A 75 22.31 1.64 -11.87
C ASP A 75 22.50 0.98 -10.50
N LEU A 76 21.89 1.50 -9.44
CA LEU A 76 21.92 0.90 -8.10
C LEU A 76 21.22 -0.46 -8.05
N VAL A 77 20.18 -0.67 -8.86
CA VAL A 77 19.54 -1.98 -9.05
C VAL A 77 20.48 -2.93 -9.78
N THR A 78 21.14 -2.47 -10.84
CA THR A 78 22.11 -3.26 -11.62
C THR A 78 23.31 -3.66 -10.76
N ALA A 79 23.76 -2.78 -9.86
CA ALA A 79 24.81 -3.04 -8.89
C ALA A 79 24.38 -3.95 -7.72
N GLY A 80 23.11 -4.36 -7.66
CA GLY A 80 22.57 -5.23 -6.60
C GLY A 80 22.37 -4.54 -5.25
N THR A 81 22.55 -3.22 -5.16
CA THR A 81 22.30 -2.46 -3.92
C THR A 81 20.79 -2.33 -3.64
N LEU A 82 20.01 -2.24 -4.72
CA LEU A 82 18.56 -2.19 -4.68
C LEU A 82 17.96 -3.41 -5.38
N VAL A 83 16.80 -3.86 -4.91
CA VAL A 83 16.02 -4.91 -5.57
C VAL A 83 14.77 -4.30 -6.17
N ARG A 84 14.50 -4.62 -7.44
CA ARG A 84 13.34 -4.12 -8.18
C ARG A 84 12.33 -5.23 -8.45
N ASN A 85 11.11 -5.05 -7.92
CA ASN A 85 9.95 -5.89 -8.18
C ASN A 85 8.94 -5.11 -9.03
N GLY A 86 9.08 -5.21 -10.36
CA GLY A 86 8.25 -4.46 -11.31
C GLY A 86 8.43 -2.94 -11.19
N ARG A 87 7.42 -2.24 -10.65
CA ARG A 87 7.46 -0.78 -10.42
C ARG A 87 7.88 -0.40 -9.00
N ARG A 88 8.31 -1.37 -8.20
CA ARG A 88 8.64 -1.17 -6.80
C ARG A 88 10.10 -1.49 -6.53
N ILE A 89 10.68 -0.81 -5.55
CA ILE A 89 12.10 -0.81 -5.21
C ILE A 89 12.26 -0.91 -3.70
N ARG A 90 13.21 -1.74 -3.27
CA ARG A 90 13.62 -1.89 -1.87
C ARG A 90 15.14 -1.96 -1.76
N LEU A 91 15.68 -1.76 -0.56
CA LEU A 91 17.07 -2.11 -0.27
C LEU A 91 17.24 -3.62 -0.38
N ALA A 92 18.37 -4.07 -0.95
CA ALA A 92 18.65 -5.50 -1.07
C ALA A 92 18.66 -6.21 0.30
N ASP A 93 19.30 -5.58 1.29
CA ASP A 93 19.47 -6.09 2.65
C ASP A 93 18.39 -5.64 3.64
N ALA A 94 17.27 -5.06 3.16
CA ALA A 94 16.17 -4.71 4.08
C ALA A 94 15.42 -5.96 4.52
N GLU A 95 15.83 -6.54 5.64
CA GLU A 95 15.00 -7.48 6.39
C GLU A 95 13.78 -6.74 6.95
N THR A 96 12.63 -7.08 6.39
CA THR A 96 11.33 -6.50 6.72
C THR A 96 10.79 -7.22 7.96
N GLU A 97 11.47 -7.06 9.09
CA GLU A 97 11.14 -7.80 10.32
C GLU A 97 10.45 -6.88 11.34
N LEU A 98 9.27 -7.30 11.78
CA LEU A 98 8.65 -6.75 12.97
C LEU A 98 9.51 -7.11 14.18
N ALA A 99 9.57 -6.22 15.17
CA ALA A 99 10.06 -6.59 16.49
C ALA A 99 9.32 -7.86 16.97
N PRO A 100 9.99 -8.85 17.58
CA PRO A 100 9.40 -10.15 17.91
C PRO A 100 8.07 -10.03 18.66
N GLU A 101 7.99 -9.14 19.65
CA GLU A 101 6.78 -8.87 20.42
C GLU A 101 5.62 -8.35 19.54
N MET A 102 5.91 -7.48 18.57
CA MET A 102 4.89 -7.00 17.63
C MET A 102 4.47 -8.11 16.66
N ALA A 103 5.41 -8.96 16.24
CA ALA A 103 5.12 -10.11 15.40
C ALA A 103 4.16 -11.09 16.09
N GLU A 104 4.37 -11.38 17.38
CA GLU A 104 3.48 -12.22 18.19
C GLU A 104 2.07 -11.63 18.32
N ARG A 105 1.96 -10.32 18.57
CA ARG A 105 0.67 -9.63 18.64
C ARG A 105 -0.07 -9.69 17.30
N VAL A 106 0.65 -9.47 16.20
CA VAL A 106 0.10 -9.57 14.84
C VAL A 106 -0.33 -11.01 14.53
N SER A 107 0.46 -12.02 14.90
CA SER A 107 0.07 -13.43 14.75
C SER A 107 -1.23 -13.71 15.50
N THR A 108 -1.29 -13.32 16.78
CA THR A 108 -2.49 -13.46 17.62
C THR A 108 -3.72 -12.80 16.99
N LEU A 109 -3.58 -11.60 16.41
CA LEU A 109 -4.66 -10.93 15.69
C LEU A 109 -5.12 -11.76 14.49
N LEU A 110 -4.18 -12.18 13.62
CA LEU A 110 -4.50 -12.91 12.41
C LEU A 110 -5.14 -14.27 12.71
N ASP A 111 -4.64 -14.99 13.71
CA ASP A 111 -5.19 -16.28 14.15
C ASP A 111 -6.61 -16.12 14.72
N GLY A 112 -6.87 -15.08 15.51
CA GLY A 112 -8.20 -14.76 15.97
C GLY A 112 -9.18 -14.47 14.82
N LEU A 113 -8.73 -13.77 13.78
CA LEU A 113 -9.54 -13.52 12.59
C LEU A 113 -9.77 -14.80 11.75
N ARG A 114 -8.75 -15.66 11.63
CA ARG A 114 -8.89 -16.97 10.96
C ARG A 114 -9.92 -17.84 11.67
N ALA A 115 -9.86 -17.91 13.00
CA ALA A 115 -10.80 -18.67 13.81
C ALA A 115 -12.25 -18.17 13.65
N ALA A 116 -12.44 -16.87 13.44
CA ALA A 116 -13.76 -16.28 13.19
C ALA A 116 -14.33 -16.59 11.77
N GLY A 117 -13.50 -17.07 10.85
CA GLY A 117 -13.91 -17.51 9.51
C GLY A 117 -14.64 -16.43 8.72
N ALA A 118 -15.88 -16.71 8.31
CA ALA A 118 -16.70 -15.82 7.48
C ALA A 118 -17.35 -14.65 8.26
N THR A 119 -17.14 -14.54 9.57
CA THR A 119 -17.73 -13.50 10.41
C THR A 119 -16.65 -12.81 11.26
N PRO A 120 -15.64 -12.18 10.62
CA PRO A 120 -14.55 -11.59 11.36
C PRO A 120 -15.06 -10.41 12.22
N PRO A 121 -14.60 -10.29 13.47
CA PRO A 121 -14.78 -9.08 14.25
C PRO A 121 -14.06 -7.89 13.61
N ARG A 122 -14.39 -6.67 14.05
CA ARG A 122 -13.71 -5.45 13.57
C ARG A 122 -12.23 -5.46 13.98
N VAL A 123 -11.34 -5.39 13.00
CA VAL A 123 -9.89 -5.44 13.21
C VAL A 123 -9.39 -4.30 14.09
N ASP A 124 -9.80 -3.06 13.83
CA ASP A 124 -9.28 -1.89 14.56
C ASP A 124 -9.53 -2.01 16.08
N GLY A 125 -10.68 -2.59 16.48
CA GLY A 125 -11.03 -2.79 17.88
C GLY A 125 -10.20 -3.87 18.57
N ILE A 126 -9.86 -4.96 17.87
CA ILE A 126 -8.99 -6.02 18.41
C ILE A 126 -7.54 -5.56 18.42
N ALA A 127 -7.08 -4.95 17.33
CA ALA A 127 -5.75 -4.39 17.20
C ALA A 127 -5.43 -3.41 18.33
N SER A 128 -6.35 -2.50 18.62
CA SER A 128 -6.20 -1.55 19.73
C SER A 128 -6.06 -2.25 21.09
N ARG A 129 -6.79 -3.35 21.34
CA ARG A 129 -6.69 -4.13 22.59
C ARG A 129 -5.38 -4.90 22.70
N LEU A 130 -4.84 -5.36 21.57
CA LEU A 130 -3.54 -6.03 21.49
C LEU A 130 -2.36 -5.04 21.48
N GLY A 131 -2.60 -3.73 21.56
CA GLY A 131 -1.56 -2.71 21.49
C GLY A 131 -0.86 -2.67 20.13
N ILE A 132 -1.59 -3.02 19.06
CA ILE A 132 -1.10 -2.93 17.68
C ILE A 132 -1.44 -1.54 17.14
N PRO A 133 -0.44 -0.72 16.76
CA PRO A 133 -0.68 0.60 16.22
C PRO A 133 -1.49 0.55 14.90
N PRO A 134 -2.33 1.56 14.60
CA PRO A 134 -3.05 1.63 13.33
C PRO A 134 -2.14 1.56 12.09
N THR A 135 -0.94 2.13 12.18
CA THR A 135 0.06 2.09 11.12
C THR A 135 0.49 0.67 10.76
N VAL A 136 0.56 -0.24 11.73
CA VAL A 136 0.85 -1.67 11.49
C VAL A 136 -0.32 -2.32 10.75
N ILE A 137 -1.57 -2.01 11.12
CA ILE A 137 -2.75 -2.54 10.41
C ILE A 137 -2.79 -2.07 8.96
N ASP A 138 -2.50 -0.80 8.71
CA ASP A 138 -2.43 -0.27 7.35
C ASP A 138 -1.30 -0.91 6.54
N GLN A 139 -0.20 -1.26 7.20
CA GLN A 139 0.86 -2.03 6.57
C GLN A 139 0.43 -3.47 6.26
N LEU A 140 -0.28 -4.16 7.17
CA LEU A 140 -0.83 -5.50 6.89
C LEU A 140 -1.79 -5.47 5.70
N ARG A 141 -2.60 -4.40 5.57
CA ARG A 141 -3.48 -4.17 4.41
C ARG A 141 -2.68 -3.93 3.13
N THR A 142 -1.66 -3.08 3.19
CA THR A 142 -0.82 -2.72 2.04
C THR A 142 0.07 -3.88 1.56
N GLY A 143 0.59 -4.66 2.50
CA GLY A 143 1.34 -5.89 2.27
C GLY A 143 0.45 -7.06 1.83
N GLY A 144 -0.87 -6.88 1.84
CA GLY A 144 -1.82 -7.87 1.36
C GLY A 144 -2.03 -9.06 2.29
N GLN A 145 -1.58 -8.98 3.55
CA GLN A 145 -1.88 -9.98 4.59
C GLN A 145 -3.30 -9.81 5.11
N LEU A 146 -3.79 -8.57 5.19
CA LEU A 146 -5.20 -8.25 5.42
C LEU A 146 -5.82 -7.68 4.15
N ARG A 147 -7.09 -8.00 3.92
CA ARG A 147 -7.88 -7.48 2.82
C ARG A 147 -9.17 -6.87 3.33
N GLN A 148 -9.26 -5.55 3.19
CA GLN A 148 -10.49 -4.83 3.45
C GLN A 148 -11.46 -5.03 2.29
N ILE A 149 -12.64 -5.60 2.57
CA ILE A 149 -13.67 -5.83 1.54
C ILE A 149 -14.84 -4.85 1.66
N ALA A 150 -15.00 -4.24 2.83
CA ALA A 150 -15.98 -3.20 3.12
C ALA A 150 -15.53 -2.40 4.36
N PRO A 151 -16.11 -1.21 4.62
CA PRO A 151 -15.78 -0.43 5.82
C PRO A 151 -15.94 -1.23 7.12
N GLY A 152 -14.82 -1.39 7.83
CA GLY A 152 -14.74 -2.16 9.06
C GLY A 152 -15.00 -3.66 8.89
N ILE A 153 -14.68 -4.23 7.72
CA ILE A 153 -14.66 -5.67 7.45
C ILE A 153 -13.36 -5.99 6.70
N ASP A 154 -12.45 -6.63 7.43
CA ASP A 154 -11.13 -7.03 6.96
C ASP A 154 -10.98 -8.54 7.17
N TYR A 155 -10.40 -9.23 6.19
CA TYR A 155 -10.10 -10.66 6.27
C TYR A 155 -8.60 -10.91 6.12
N PRO A 156 -8.05 -11.92 6.80
CA PRO A 156 -6.79 -12.52 6.39
C PRO A 156 -6.87 -12.97 4.92
N ALA A 157 -5.79 -12.78 4.16
CA ALA A 157 -5.81 -12.99 2.72
C ALA A 157 -6.03 -14.45 2.30
N ASP A 158 -5.53 -15.39 3.07
CA ASP A 158 -5.79 -16.83 2.99
C ASP A 158 -7.28 -17.14 3.18
N VAL A 159 -7.89 -16.62 4.25
CA VAL A 159 -9.32 -16.79 4.54
C VAL A 159 -10.17 -16.20 3.42
N TRP A 160 -9.85 -14.99 2.96
CA TRP A 160 -10.56 -14.36 1.85
C TRP A 160 -10.46 -15.17 0.56
N SER A 161 -9.28 -15.71 0.26
CA SER A 161 -9.07 -16.55 -0.93
C SER A 161 -9.91 -17.83 -0.85
N ALA A 162 -9.95 -18.49 0.31
CA ALA A 162 -10.79 -19.67 0.54
C ALA A 162 -12.29 -19.34 0.39
N LEU A 163 -12.75 -18.21 0.95
CA LEU A 163 -14.13 -17.74 0.81
C LEU A 163 -14.48 -17.49 -0.66
N ARG A 164 -13.60 -16.84 -1.43
CA ARG A 164 -13.83 -16.61 -2.86
C ARG A 164 -13.97 -17.90 -3.65
N VAL A 165 -13.12 -18.89 -3.40
CA VAL A 165 -13.21 -20.20 -4.05
C VAL A 165 -14.55 -20.87 -3.70
N ARG A 166 -14.94 -20.84 -2.42
CA ARG A 166 -16.21 -21.41 -1.97
C ARG A 166 -17.42 -20.74 -2.61
N VAL A 167 -17.44 -19.41 -2.69
CA VAL A 167 -18.49 -18.62 -3.36
C VAL A 167 -18.55 -18.96 -4.85
N ALA A 168 -17.41 -19.01 -5.53
CA ALA A 168 -17.34 -19.33 -6.96
C ALA A 168 -17.82 -20.75 -7.28
N GLY A 169 -17.68 -21.69 -6.35
CA GLY A 169 -18.17 -23.06 -6.48
C GLY A 169 -19.67 -23.25 -6.23
N MET A 170 -20.41 -22.21 -5.81
CA MET A 170 -21.85 -22.35 -5.54
C MET A 170 -22.65 -22.40 -6.84
N PRO A 171 -23.48 -23.43 -7.07
CA PRO A 171 -24.24 -23.54 -8.32
C PRO A 171 -25.43 -22.56 -8.36
N GLY A 172 -25.67 -21.95 -9.52
CA GLY A 172 -26.82 -21.06 -9.76
C GLY A 172 -26.67 -19.64 -9.19
N THR A 173 -27.74 -18.86 -9.23
CA THR A 173 -27.73 -17.46 -8.76
C THR A 173 -27.51 -17.41 -7.24
N ILE A 174 -26.49 -16.65 -6.81
CA ILE A 174 -26.15 -16.49 -5.40
C ILE A 174 -26.93 -15.31 -4.82
N SER A 175 -27.90 -15.59 -3.96
CA SER A 175 -28.59 -14.56 -3.16
C SER A 175 -27.86 -14.31 -1.84
N ILE A 176 -28.06 -13.13 -1.25
CA ILE A 176 -27.50 -12.77 0.07
C ILE A 176 -27.93 -13.78 1.14
N GLY A 177 -29.20 -14.17 1.17
CA GLY A 177 -29.73 -15.14 2.14
C GLY A 177 -29.06 -16.51 2.01
N ARG A 178 -28.96 -17.03 0.78
CA ARG A 178 -28.29 -18.29 0.52
C ARG A 178 -26.82 -18.26 0.95
N LEU A 179 -26.09 -17.20 0.60
CA LEU A 179 -24.69 -17.08 0.98
C LEU A 179 -24.52 -17.00 2.51
N ARG A 180 -25.39 -16.22 3.17
CA ARG A 180 -25.42 -16.09 4.63
C ARG A 180 -25.56 -17.46 5.30
N ASP A 181 -26.52 -18.24 4.84
CA ASP A 181 -26.85 -19.54 5.43
C ASP A 181 -25.73 -20.56 5.17
N GLU A 182 -25.20 -20.59 3.95
CA GLU A 182 -24.11 -21.49 3.54
C GLU A 182 -22.79 -21.21 4.28
N LEU A 183 -22.43 -19.93 4.46
CA LEU A 183 -21.22 -19.53 5.18
C LEU A 183 -21.45 -19.37 6.70
N ARG A 184 -22.68 -19.59 7.19
CA ARG A 184 -23.10 -19.34 8.58
C ARG A 184 -22.64 -17.97 9.10
N THR A 185 -22.80 -16.95 8.25
CA THR A 185 -22.36 -15.58 8.55
C THR A 185 -23.54 -14.66 8.81
N THR A 186 -23.29 -13.38 9.06
CA THR A 186 -24.36 -12.38 9.19
C THR A 186 -24.69 -11.76 7.84
N ARG A 187 -25.89 -11.18 7.72
CA ARG A 187 -26.32 -10.50 6.48
C ARG A 187 -25.32 -9.44 6.01
N ARG A 188 -24.79 -8.63 6.94
CA ARG A 188 -23.80 -7.58 6.66
C ARG A 188 -22.54 -8.14 6.00
N HIS A 189 -22.04 -9.28 6.48
CA HIS A 189 -20.85 -9.91 5.91
C HIS A 189 -21.15 -10.57 4.57
N ALA A 190 -22.29 -11.26 4.44
CA ALA A 190 -22.71 -11.85 3.16
C ALA A 190 -22.84 -10.78 2.05
N GLU A 191 -23.44 -9.63 2.35
CA GLU A 191 -23.53 -8.49 1.42
C GLU A 191 -22.14 -8.00 0.99
N ALA A 192 -21.21 -7.82 1.95
CA ALA A 192 -19.85 -7.39 1.66
C ALA A 192 -19.08 -8.41 0.81
N ILE A 193 -19.21 -9.71 1.11
CA ILE A 193 -18.55 -10.79 0.36
C ILE A 193 -19.05 -10.83 -1.08
N ILE A 194 -20.37 -10.73 -1.31
CA ILE A 194 -20.95 -10.68 -2.66
C ILE A 194 -20.39 -9.45 -3.40
N ALA A 195 -20.49 -8.27 -2.81
CA ALA A 195 -20.03 -7.03 -3.44
C ALA A 195 -18.56 -7.10 -3.85
N ALA A 196 -17.69 -7.62 -2.98
CA ALA A 196 -16.26 -7.74 -3.25
C ALA A 196 -15.90 -8.87 -4.23
N SER A 197 -16.73 -9.92 -4.33
CA SER A 197 -16.49 -11.06 -5.24
C SER A 197 -16.74 -10.69 -6.70
N HIS A 198 -17.59 -9.71 -6.98
CA HIS A 198 -17.90 -9.23 -8.34
C HIS A 198 -16.84 -8.25 -8.89
N GLY A 199 -15.70 -8.10 -8.19
CA GLY A 199 -14.68 -7.10 -8.50
C GLY A 199 -15.14 -5.68 -8.16
N PRO A 200 -14.28 -4.66 -8.32
CA PRO A 200 -14.77 -3.29 -8.28
C PRO A 200 -15.79 -3.14 -9.41
N GLN A 201 -17.09 -3.09 -9.07
CA GLN A 201 -18.04 -2.39 -9.93
C GLN A 201 -17.41 -1.02 -10.14
N ALA A 202 -16.94 -0.74 -11.35
CA ALA A 202 -16.59 0.61 -11.74
C ALA A 202 -17.79 1.45 -11.33
N THR A 203 -17.61 2.25 -10.28
CA THR A 203 -18.57 3.25 -9.85
C THR A 203 -18.67 4.20 -11.02
N ARG A 204 -19.53 3.85 -11.99
CA ARG A 204 -19.94 4.78 -13.03
C ARG A 204 -20.47 5.97 -12.25
N PRO A 205 -19.84 7.15 -12.33
CA PRO A 205 -20.37 8.31 -11.68
C PRO A 205 -21.81 8.44 -12.16
N ARG A 206 -22.75 8.41 -11.22
CA ARG A 206 -24.15 8.74 -11.52
C ARG A 206 -24.12 10.16 -12.05
N TYR A 207 -24.09 10.30 -13.37
CA TYR A 207 -24.32 11.55 -14.05
C TYR A 207 -25.69 12.03 -13.59
N ARG A 208 -25.71 13.01 -12.69
CA ARG A 208 -26.89 13.84 -12.46
C ARG A 208 -26.92 14.81 -13.65
N PRO A 209 -27.90 14.72 -14.56
CA PRO A 209 -28.09 15.77 -15.54
C PRO A 209 -28.32 17.08 -14.79
N ARG A 210 -27.48 18.06 -15.10
CA ARG A 210 -27.53 19.42 -14.57
C ARG A 210 -28.66 20.15 -15.28
N SER A 211 -29.91 19.77 -14.99
CA SER A 211 -31.09 20.49 -15.49
C SER A 211 -31.49 21.59 -14.50
N GLN A 212 -31.63 22.80 -15.05
CA GLN A 212 -32.31 23.97 -14.48
C GLN A 212 -31.56 24.80 -13.42
N ARG A 213 -30.60 25.60 -13.89
CA ARG A 213 -30.42 26.98 -13.42
C ARG A 213 -30.01 27.83 -14.62
N ASP A 214 -30.99 28.30 -15.38
CA ASP A 214 -30.89 29.51 -16.21
C ASP A 214 -32.28 29.88 -16.73
N ARG A 215 -33.12 30.42 -15.84
CA ARG A 215 -34.21 31.33 -16.19
C ARG A 215 -34.49 32.24 -15.00
N ARG A 216 -33.78 33.37 -14.94
CA ARG A 216 -34.27 34.66 -14.44
C ARG A 216 -33.15 35.70 -14.63
N ALA A 217 -33.10 36.26 -15.84
CA ALA A 217 -32.66 37.64 -16.04
C ALA A 217 -33.92 38.43 -16.43
N VAL A 218 -34.36 39.31 -15.52
CA VAL A 218 -34.34 40.77 -15.67
C VAL A 218 -35.29 41.26 -16.76
N ARG A 219 -36.44 41.77 -16.32
CA ARG A 219 -37.05 42.99 -16.84
C ARG A 219 -37.22 43.94 -15.66
#